data_AF-A0A4R9BKG4-F1
#
_entry.id   AF-A0A4R9BKG4-F1
#
_cell.length_a   1.000
_cell.length_b   1.000
_cell.length_c   1.000
_cell.angle_alpha   90.00
_cell.angle_beta   90.00
_cell.angle_gamma   90.00
#
_symmetry.space_group_name_H-M   'P 1'
#
loop_
_entity.id
_entity.type
_entity.pdbx_description
1 polymer ?
#
loop_
_entity_poly.entity_id
_entity_poly.type
_entity_poly.pdbx_seq_one_letter_code
_entity_poly.pdbx_strand_id
1 'polypeptide(L)'
;MTRTISGLVDLLEEPLTDYWQHSGNQIGVTALDASGKLDRLRAPRTARNARLLARAAALQQRASGFEPAASASVLAPIDAKLAHEARRSALPASRLLRVGPIVRGWRVGEYSRSMLGLQDVLRDLVQPV
;
A
#
# COMPACT_ATOMS: atom_id res chain seq x y z
N MET A 1 24.83 -10.85 -3.50
CA MET A 1 24.53 -9.68 -2.63
C MET A 1 23.57 -8.67 -3.25
N THR A 2 22.41 -8.49 -2.62
CA THR A 2 21.38 -7.47 -2.92
C THR A 2 21.28 -6.47 -1.76
N ARG A 3 21.12 -5.18 -2.04
CA ARG A 3 20.94 -4.14 -1.01
C ARG A 3 19.51 -4.12 -0.49
N THR A 4 19.34 -4.07 0.82
CA THR A 4 18.07 -3.83 1.51
C THR A 4 18.13 -2.49 2.23
N ILE A 5 16.98 -2.04 2.76
CA ILE A 5 16.87 -0.76 3.49
C ILE A 5 17.81 -0.69 4.70
N SER A 6 18.11 -1.84 5.33
CA SER A 6 18.91 -1.93 6.55
C SER A 6 20.13 -2.85 6.40
N GLY A 7 20.69 -3.00 5.18
CA GLY A 7 21.94 -3.74 5.01
C GLY A 7 22.12 -4.44 3.67
N LEU A 8 22.95 -5.48 3.69
CA LEU A 8 23.22 -6.35 2.56
C LEU A 8 22.61 -7.71 2.85
N VAL A 9 21.88 -8.25 1.86
CA VAL A 9 21.42 -9.63 1.87
C VAL A 9 22.27 -10.39 0.86
N ASP A 10 22.84 -11.50 1.28
CA ASP A 10 23.43 -12.45 0.35
C ASP A 10 22.46 -13.59 0.06
N LEU A 11 22.40 -14.00 -1.20
CA LEU A 11 21.53 -15.08 -1.64
C LEU A 11 22.33 -16.36 -1.57
N LEU A 12 21.86 -17.33 -0.78
CA LEU A 12 22.35 -18.70 -0.82
C LEU A 12 21.51 -19.46 -1.84
N GLU A 13 22.15 -20.06 -2.85
CA GLU A 13 21.46 -20.87 -3.86
C GLU A 13 20.96 -22.20 -3.30
N GLU A 14 21.58 -22.67 -2.22
CA GLU A 14 21.17 -23.89 -1.52
C GLU A 14 19.83 -23.67 -0.80
N PRO A 15 18.82 -24.53 -1.04
CA PRO A 15 17.56 -24.46 -0.33
C PRO A 15 17.75 -24.90 1.12
N LEU A 16 17.86 -23.93 2.03
CA LEU A 16 18.01 -24.18 3.47
C LEU A 16 16.70 -24.54 4.18
N THR A 17 15.57 -24.50 3.49
CA THR A 17 14.25 -24.78 4.07
C THR A 17 13.42 -25.60 3.10
N ASP A 18 13.10 -26.83 3.50
CA ASP A 18 12.15 -27.67 2.79
C ASP A 18 10.74 -27.15 3.05
N TYR A 19 10.25 -26.31 2.14
CA TYR A 19 8.88 -25.85 2.21
C TYR A 19 7.95 -26.93 1.67
N TRP A 20 7.12 -27.49 2.54
CA TRP A 20 6.06 -28.42 2.13
C TRP A 20 4.98 -27.64 1.37
N GLN A 21 5.11 -27.66 0.05
CA GLN A 21 4.16 -27.04 -0.84
C GLN A 21 2.94 -27.95 -0.99
N HIS A 22 1.84 -27.54 -0.36
CA HIS A 22 0.54 -28.15 -0.58
C HIS A 22 0.15 -28.02 -2.06
N SER A 23 -0.35 -29.10 -2.67
CA SER A 23 -0.76 -29.14 -4.10
C SER A 23 -1.98 -28.26 -4.43
N GLY A 24 -2.52 -27.56 -3.43
CA GLY A 24 -3.63 -26.65 -3.55
C GLY A 24 -3.70 -25.69 -2.38
N ASN A 25 -4.64 -24.76 -2.46
CA ASN A 25 -4.86 -23.73 -1.46
C ASN A 25 -5.63 -24.28 -0.25
N GLN A 26 -4.90 -24.73 0.77
CA GLN A 26 -5.47 -25.36 1.98
C GLN A 26 -6.02 -24.36 3.01
N ILE A 27 -5.76 -23.07 2.81
CA ILE A 27 -6.23 -21.97 3.66
C ILE A 27 -7.50 -21.29 3.12
N GLY A 28 -8.08 -21.82 2.04
CA GLY A 28 -9.35 -21.34 1.48
C GLY A 28 -9.31 -19.97 0.78
N VAL A 29 -8.14 -19.36 0.58
CA VAL A 29 -7.96 -18.12 -0.17
C VAL A 29 -8.15 -18.30 -1.69
N THR A 30 -9.35 -18.05 -2.20
CA THR A 30 -9.61 -18.12 -3.65
C THR A 30 -9.09 -16.88 -4.38
N ALA A 31 -8.70 -17.06 -5.65
CA ALA A 31 -8.47 -15.92 -6.54
C ALA A 31 -9.77 -15.10 -6.65
N LEU A 32 -9.66 -13.77 -6.67
CA LEU A 32 -10.85 -12.92 -6.79
C LEU A 32 -11.46 -13.04 -8.18
N ASP A 33 -12.66 -13.60 -8.20
CA ASP A 33 -13.58 -13.48 -9.32
C ASP A 33 -14.11 -12.04 -9.48
N ALA A 34 -14.97 -11.83 -10.49
CA ALA A 34 -15.51 -10.51 -10.78
C ALA A 34 -16.39 -9.98 -9.64
N SER A 35 -17.19 -10.85 -9.01
CA SER A 35 -18.02 -10.56 -7.83
C SER A 35 -17.18 -10.06 -6.67
N GLY A 36 -16.12 -10.79 -6.30
CA GLY A 36 -15.24 -10.41 -5.20
C GLY A 36 -14.49 -9.10 -5.46
N LYS A 37 -14.18 -8.78 -6.72
CA LYS A 37 -13.64 -7.45 -7.09
C LYS A 37 -14.68 -6.34 -6.88
N LEU A 38 -15.93 -6.57 -7.25
CA LEU A 38 -17.04 -5.62 -7.04
C LEU A 38 -17.33 -5.43 -5.54
N ASP A 39 -17.34 -6.50 -4.76
CA ASP A 39 -17.57 -6.43 -3.31
C ASP A 39 -16.47 -5.63 -2.62
N ARG A 40 -15.21 -5.77 -3.06
CA ARG A 40 -14.11 -4.91 -2.59
C ARG A 40 -14.31 -3.44 -2.94
N LEU A 41 -14.95 -3.10 -4.06
CA LEU A 41 -15.29 -1.71 -4.41
C LEU A 41 -16.49 -1.18 -3.62
N ARG A 42 -17.36 -2.06 -3.12
CA ARG A 42 -18.51 -1.71 -2.28
C ARG A 42 -18.19 -1.69 -0.78
N ALA A 43 -17.08 -2.29 -0.37
CA ALA A 43 -16.66 -2.31 1.02
C ALA A 43 -16.36 -0.88 1.54
N PRO A 44 -16.79 -0.54 2.78
CA PRO A 44 -16.47 0.73 3.41
C PRO A 44 -14.96 0.99 3.47
N ARG A 45 -14.55 2.19 3.05
CA ARG A 45 -13.13 2.57 2.98
C ARG A 45 -12.53 2.87 4.34
N THR A 46 -13.35 3.22 5.33
CA THR A 46 -12.92 3.79 6.61
C THR A 46 -11.93 2.90 7.35
N ALA A 47 -12.29 1.65 7.61
CA ALA A 47 -11.41 0.71 8.30
C ALA A 47 -10.15 0.38 7.50
N ARG A 48 -10.25 0.27 6.16
CA ARG A 48 -9.10 0.01 5.30
C ARG A 48 -8.11 1.18 5.32
N ASN A 49 -8.60 2.40 5.14
CA ASN A 49 -7.76 3.60 5.08
C ASN A 49 -7.10 3.87 6.43
N ALA A 50 -7.82 3.68 7.55
CA ALA A 50 -7.24 3.76 8.89
C ALA A 50 -6.07 2.77 9.07
N ARG A 51 -6.23 1.52 8.63
CA ARG A 51 -5.13 0.53 8.67
C ARG A 51 -3.94 0.91 7.78
N LEU A 52 -4.19 1.44 6.59
CA LEU A 52 -3.12 1.86 5.67
C LEU A 52 -2.35 3.06 6.22
N LEU A 53 -3.05 4.06 6.77
CA LEU A 53 -2.45 5.20 7.44
C LEU A 53 -1.61 4.76 8.64
N ALA A 54 -2.14 3.89 9.50
CA ALA A 54 -1.41 3.38 10.65
C ALA A 54 -0.12 2.65 10.24
N ARG A 55 -0.16 1.84 9.18
CA ARG A 55 1.04 1.15 8.65
C ARG A 55 2.06 2.12 8.08
N ALA A 56 1.63 3.13 7.33
CA ALA A 56 2.53 4.14 6.78
C ALA A 56 3.20 4.96 7.89
N ALA A 57 2.44 5.32 8.93
CA ALA A 57 2.95 6.02 10.10
C ALA A 57 3.96 5.17 10.87
N ALA A 58 3.65 3.89 11.12
CA ALA A 58 4.57 2.97 11.80
C ALA A 58 5.87 2.77 11.01
N LEU A 59 5.81 2.69 9.68
CA LEU A 59 7.01 2.61 8.84
C LEU A 59 7.86 3.88 8.94
N GLN A 60 7.23 5.05 8.87
CA GLN A 60 7.91 6.33 8.99
C GLN A 60 8.57 6.51 10.36
N GLN A 61 7.88 6.14 11.44
CA GLN A 61 8.43 6.16 12.80
C GLN A 61 9.68 5.28 12.93
N ARG A 62 9.63 4.08 12.33
CA ARG A 62 10.75 3.13 12.34
C ARG A 62 11.94 3.58 11.48
N ALA A 63 11.72 4.44 10.49
CA ALA A 63 12.75 4.81 9.51
C ALA A 63 13.99 5.48 10.12
N SER A 64 13.81 6.20 11.24
CA SER A 64 14.91 6.82 12.00
C SER A 64 15.86 5.81 12.65
N GLY A 65 15.38 4.59 12.91
CA GLY A 65 16.16 3.50 13.52
C GLY A 65 16.65 2.46 12.50
N PHE A 66 16.65 2.79 11.20
CA PHE A 66 17.28 1.93 10.20
C PHE A 66 18.79 1.99 10.33
N GLU A 67 19.42 0.82 10.36
CA GLU A 67 20.87 0.68 10.40
C GLU A 67 21.33 -0.17 9.22
N PRO A 68 22.28 0.29 8.38
CA PRO A 68 22.86 1.64 8.40
C PRO A 68 21.80 2.72 8.10
N ALA A 69 22.06 3.95 8.56
CA ALA A 69 21.16 5.08 8.37
C ALA A 69 20.68 5.20 6.91
N ALA A 70 19.36 5.25 6.72
CA ALA A 70 18.76 5.30 5.40
C ALA A 70 19.05 6.64 4.70
N SER A 71 19.39 6.57 3.41
CA SER A 71 19.61 7.77 2.60
C SER A 71 18.32 8.55 2.39
N ALA A 72 18.43 9.85 2.07
CA ALA A 72 17.27 10.69 1.74
C ALA A 72 16.41 10.12 0.59
N SER A 73 17.04 9.44 -0.38
CA SER A 73 16.33 8.75 -1.47
C SER A 73 15.45 7.59 -1.02
N VAL A 74 15.76 6.96 0.12
CA VAL A 74 14.95 5.89 0.74
C VAL A 74 13.87 6.47 1.63
N LEU A 75 14.16 7.57 2.35
CA LEU A 75 13.20 8.23 3.23
C LEU A 75 12.09 8.95 2.44
N ALA A 76 12.40 9.59 1.31
CA ALA A 76 11.44 10.37 0.54
C ALA A 76 10.19 9.57 0.10
N PRO A 77 10.30 8.32 -0.42
CA PRO A 77 9.14 7.47 -0.69
C PRO A 77 8.29 7.12 0.54
N ILE A 78 8.90 6.97 1.72
CA ILE A 78 8.21 6.67 2.98
C ILE A 78 7.37 7.87 3.41
N ASP A 79 7.95 9.06 3.39
CA ASP A 79 7.25 10.30 3.71
C ASP A 79 6.13 10.60 2.70
N ALA A 80 6.39 10.40 1.40
CA ALA A 80 5.39 10.54 0.36
C ALA A 80 4.21 9.56 0.55
N LYS A 81 4.50 8.32 0.97
CA LYS A 81 3.47 7.32 1.29
C LYS A 81 2.62 7.76 2.47
N LEU A 82 3.23 8.24 3.56
CA LEU A 82 2.50 8.74 4.72
C LEU A 82 1.61 9.93 4.36
N ALA A 83 2.15 10.93 3.64
CA ALA A 83 1.39 12.09 3.19
C ALA A 83 0.20 11.70 2.30
N HIS A 84 0.39 10.71 1.41
CA HIS A 84 -0.69 10.19 0.57
C HIS A 84 -1.80 9.53 1.40
N GLU A 85 -1.48 8.65 2.34
CA GLU A 85 -2.48 7.96 3.15
C GLU A 85 -3.22 8.91 4.10
N ALA A 86 -2.55 9.93 4.62
CA ALA A 86 -3.15 10.96 5.46
C ALA A 86 -4.20 11.75 4.67
N ARG A 87 -3.85 12.25 3.49
CA ARG A 87 -4.78 12.95 2.59
C ARG A 87 -5.93 12.05 2.14
N ARG A 88 -5.65 10.79 1.81
CA ARG A 88 -6.68 9.81 1.41
C ARG A 88 -7.70 9.59 2.53
N SER A 89 -7.24 9.51 3.76
CA SER A 89 -8.08 9.36 4.95
C SER A 89 -8.95 10.60 5.20
N ALA A 90 -8.43 11.78 4.89
CA ALA A 90 -9.15 13.05 4.99
C ALA A 90 -10.15 13.34 3.85
N LEU A 91 -10.25 12.48 2.82
CA LEU A 91 -11.22 12.72 1.72
C LEU A 91 -12.67 12.77 2.26
N PRO A 92 -13.51 13.71 1.77
CA PRO A 92 -14.88 13.90 2.23
C PRO A 92 -15.75 12.65 2.08
N ALA A 93 -16.78 12.50 2.92
CA ALA A 93 -17.73 11.41 2.77
C ALA A 93 -18.50 11.49 1.45
N SER A 94 -18.88 12.70 1.01
CA SER A 94 -19.52 12.93 -0.29
C SER A 94 -18.59 12.58 -1.45
N ARG A 95 -19.01 11.64 -2.31
CA ARG A 95 -18.23 11.16 -3.46
C ARG A 95 -17.88 12.28 -4.44
N LEU A 96 -18.83 13.20 -4.69
CA LEU A 96 -18.64 14.31 -5.62
C LEU A 96 -17.52 15.25 -5.16
N LEU A 97 -17.43 15.50 -3.85
CA LEU A 97 -16.39 16.35 -3.27
C LEU A 97 -15.00 15.70 -3.27
N ARG A 98 -14.89 14.39 -3.55
CA ARG A 98 -13.58 13.70 -3.66
C ARG A 98 -12.92 13.89 -5.01
N VAL A 99 -13.68 14.21 -6.06
CA VAL A 99 -13.17 14.25 -7.43
C VAL A 99 -12.01 15.23 -7.56
N GLY A 100 -12.16 16.45 -7.07
CA GLY A 100 -11.11 17.48 -7.12
C GLY A 100 -9.79 17.03 -6.47
N PRO A 101 -9.79 16.65 -5.18
CA PRO A 101 -8.60 16.16 -4.49
C PRO A 101 -7.96 14.94 -5.17
N ILE A 102 -8.76 13.98 -5.65
CA ILE A 102 -8.27 12.77 -6.31
C ILE A 102 -7.60 13.11 -7.66
N VAL A 103 -8.26 13.93 -8.48
CA VAL A 103 -7.70 14.34 -9.78
C VAL A 103 -6.40 15.12 -9.60
N ARG A 104 -6.32 15.99 -8.59
CA ARG A 104 -5.08 16.70 -8.25
C ARG A 104 -3.95 15.72 -7.92
N GLY A 105 -4.21 14.77 -7.03
CA GLY A 105 -3.20 13.77 -6.64
C GLY A 105 -2.80 12.84 -7.79
N TRP A 106 -3.75 12.50 -8.66
CA TRP A 106 -3.47 11.71 -9.87
C TRP A 106 -2.59 12.46 -10.86
N ARG A 107 -2.88 13.73 -11.15
CA ARG A 107 -2.07 14.56 -12.07
C ARG A 107 -0.63 14.75 -11.60
N VAL A 108 -0.43 14.87 -10.28
CA VAL A 108 0.92 14.99 -9.70
C VAL A 108 1.62 13.62 -9.60
N GLY A 109 0.97 12.52 -10.00
CA GLY A 109 1.55 11.18 -10.07
C GLY A 109 1.60 10.43 -8.74
N GLU A 110 0.91 10.90 -7.71
CA GLU A 110 1.00 10.32 -6.37
C GLU A 110 0.39 8.93 -6.29
N TYR A 111 -0.67 8.67 -7.07
CA TYR A 111 -1.28 7.35 -7.18
C TYR A 111 -0.35 6.32 -7.83
N SER A 112 0.49 6.74 -8.78
CA SER A 112 1.46 5.83 -9.40
C SER A 112 2.70 5.61 -8.53
N ARG A 113 3.12 6.63 -7.76
CA ARG A 113 4.29 6.54 -6.88
C ARG A 113 4.02 5.81 -5.56
N SER A 114 2.83 5.96 -4.98
CA SER A 114 2.52 5.49 -3.62
C SER A 114 1.43 4.41 -3.56
N MET A 115 0.84 4.04 -4.70
CA MET A 115 -0.29 3.10 -4.81
C MET A 115 -0.21 2.27 -6.10
N LEU A 116 -1.27 1.51 -6.40
CA LEU A 116 -1.44 0.72 -7.62
C LEU A 116 -2.04 1.53 -8.78
N GLY A 117 -1.83 2.85 -8.82
CA GLY A 117 -2.31 3.71 -9.89
C GLY A 117 -3.83 3.80 -10.00
N LEU A 118 -4.37 3.62 -11.21
CA LEU A 118 -5.78 3.86 -11.55
C LEU A 118 -6.75 3.01 -10.72
N GLN A 119 -6.33 1.84 -10.26
CA GLN A 119 -7.18 0.98 -9.40
C GLN A 119 -7.52 1.68 -8.08
N ASP A 120 -6.56 2.36 -7.46
CA ASP A 120 -6.80 3.07 -6.20
C ASP A 120 -7.53 4.40 -6.42
N VAL A 121 -7.35 5.04 -7.58
CA VAL A 121 -8.17 6.19 -8.01
C VAL A 121 -9.65 5.79 -8.07
N LEU A 122 -9.96 4.71 -8.80
CA LEU A 122 -11.33 4.21 -8.92
C LEU A 122 -11.90 3.87 -7.55
N ARG A 123 -11.12 3.18 -6.71
CA ARG A 123 -11.51 2.80 -5.35
C ARG A 123 -11.88 4.01 -4.51
N ASP A 124 -11.09 5.08 -4.55
CA ASP A 124 -11.33 6.29 -3.74
C ASP A 124 -12.58 7.06 -4.17
N LEU A 125 -12.93 6.99 -5.46
CA LEU A 125 -14.14 7.57 -6.01
C LEU A 125 -15.40 6.80 -5.58
N VAL A 126 -15.35 5.46 -5.61
CA VAL A 126 -16.57 4.64 -5.51
C VAL A 126 -16.84 4.07 -4.12
N GLN A 127 -15.81 3.81 -3.30
CA GLN A 127 -16.03 3.15 -2.01
C GLN A 127 -16.88 4.02 -1.06
N PRO A 128 -17.85 3.42 -0.34
CA PRO A 128 -18.58 4.12 0.71
C PRO A 128 -17.68 4.42 1.92
N VAL A 129 -18.15 5.32 2.80
CA VAL A 129 -17.53 5.59 4.11
C VAL A 129 -18.08 4.62 5.14
#